data_AF-A0A2J7REV4-F1
#
_entry.id   AF-A0A2J7REV4-F1
#
_cell.length_a   1.000
_cell.length_b   1.000
_cell.length_c   1.000
_cell.angle_alpha   90.00
_cell.angle_beta   90.00
_cell.angle_gamma   90.00
#
_symmetry.space_group_name_H-M   'P 1'
#
loop_
_entity.id
_entity.type
_entity.pdbx_description
1 polymer ?
#
loop_
_entity_poly.entity_id
_entity_poly.type
_entity_poly.pdbx_seq_one_letter_code
_entity_poly.pdbx_strand_id
1 'polypeptide(L)'
;NISYTYIYTHTVVRAAFSPAVVRLRLLMAGVLILFATIATAFLGYVLVITNLLSAIPYIGTILVQGFAVDNATLTRFFALHLLIPLAIAALAIVHLLFLHRTGSNNPLGLKSFLWIPELSRGLSYQLLTSRAHYD
;
A
#
# COMPACT_ATOMS: atom_id res chain seq x y z
N ASN A 1 3.38 -3.79 -13.93
CA ASN A 1 3.64 -5.17 -13.45
C ASN A 1 4.49 -5.18 -12.19
N ILE A 2 5.70 -4.60 -12.21
CA ILE A 2 6.63 -4.55 -11.06
C ILE A 2 5.99 -4.01 -9.76
N SER A 3 5.19 -2.94 -9.85
CA SER A 3 4.54 -2.34 -8.68
C SER A 3 3.57 -3.29 -7.96
N TYR A 4 2.82 -4.12 -8.68
CA TYR A 4 1.88 -5.09 -8.09
C TYR A 4 2.61 -6.20 -7.35
N THR A 5 3.63 -6.76 -8.01
CA THR A 5 4.48 -7.80 -7.42
C THR A 5 5.14 -7.30 -6.15
N TYR A 6 5.61 -6.05 -6.14
CA TYR A 6 6.21 -5.44 -4.94
C TYR A 6 5.20 -5.27 -3.81
N ILE A 7 4.03 -4.68 -4.07
CA ILE A 7 3.00 -4.46 -3.03
C ILE A 7 2.47 -5.80 -2.49
N TYR A 8 2.24 -6.77 -3.36
CA TYR A 8 1.80 -8.11 -2.97
C TYR A 8 2.84 -8.82 -2.11
N THR A 9 4.08 -8.91 -2.57
CA THR A 9 5.14 -9.56 -1.78
C THR A 9 5.39 -8.82 -0.46
N HIS A 10 5.39 -7.49 -0.46
CA HIS A 10 5.51 -6.68 0.75
C HIS A 10 4.39 -6.96 1.77
N THR A 11 3.13 -7.00 1.34
CA THR A 11 1.99 -7.27 2.23
C THR A 11 2.01 -8.69 2.80
N VAL A 12 2.32 -9.70 1.97
CA VAL A 12 2.40 -11.11 2.38
C VAL A 12 3.57 -11.35 3.35
N VAL A 13 4.77 -10.87 3.02
CA VAL A 13 5.95 -10.99 3.88
C VAL A 13 5.67 -10.31 5.23
N ARG A 14 5.10 -9.11 5.21
CA ARG A 14 4.79 -8.40 6.44
C ARG A 14 3.74 -9.13 7.29
N ALA A 15 2.74 -9.76 6.68
CA ALA A 15 1.77 -10.59 7.38
C ALA A 15 2.41 -11.81 8.06
N ALA A 16 3.39 -12.45 7.39
CA ALA A 16 4.08 -13.63 7.91
C ALA A 16 4.98 -13.31 9.11
N PHE A 17 5.69 -12.17 9.09
CA PHE A 17 6.72 -11.84 10.10
C PHE A 17 6.27 -10.82 11.17
N SER A 18 4.99 -10.43 11.25
CA SER A 18 4.51 -9.44 12.25
C SER A 18 3.67 -10.07 13.37
N PRO A 19 3.85 -9.69 14.65
CA PRO A 19 3.00 -10.16 15.75
C PRO A 19 1.54 -9.71 15.59
N ALA A 20 0.60 -10.54 16.05
CA ALA A 20 -0.84 -10.43 15.73
C ALA A 20 -1.49 -9.08 16.07
N VAL A 21 -1.04 -8.41 17.15
CA VAL A 21 -1.64 -7.17 17.67
C VAL A 21 -1.36 -5.94 16.78
N VAL A 22 -0.19 -5.91 16.12
CA VAL A 22 0.21 -4.85 15.18
C VAL A 22 -0.28 -5.15 13.76
N ARG A 23 -0.44 -6.44 13.45
CA ARG A 23 -0.74 -6.97 12.12
C ARG A 23 -2.01 -6.37 11.50
N LEU A 24 -3.12 -6.31 12.25
CA LEU A 24 -4.42 -6.03 11.63
C LEU A 24 -4.51 -4.63 11.01
N ARG A 25 -4.16 -3.57 11.75
CA ARG A 25 -4.31 -2.18 11.26
C ARG A 25 -3.42 -1.89 10.05
N LEU A 26 -2.17 -2.33 10.08
CA LEU A 26 -1.22 -2.05 9.00
C LEU A 26 -1.46 -2.97 7.80
N LEU A 27 -1.89 -4.22 8.02
CA LEU A 27 -2.28 -5.12 6.94
C LEU A 27 -3.52 -4.63 6.21
N MET A 28 -4.56 -4.17 6.93
CA MET A 28 -5.77 -3.63 6.31
C MET A 28 -5.46 -2.40 5.44
N ALA A 29 -4.62 -1.48 5.93
CA ALA A 29 -4.17 -0.34 5.13
C ALA A 29 -3.37 -0.78 3.89
N GLY A 30 -2.51 -1.79 4.00
CA GLY A 30 -1.75 -2.33 2.86
C GLY A 30 -2.62 -3.04 1.82
N VAL A 31 -3.60 -3.82 2.26
CA VAL A 31 -4.58 -4.49 1.40
C VAL A 31 -5.46 -3.47 0.67
N LEU A 32 -5.85 -2.37 1.33
CA LEU A 32 -6.59 -1.28 0.69
C LEU A 32 -5.78 -0.63 -0.44
N ILE A 33 -4.48 -0.37 -0.22
CA ILE A 33 -3.58 0.16 -1.25
C ILE A 33 -3.42 -0.83 -2.42
N LEU A 34 -3.37 -2.13 -2.15
CA LEU A 34 -3.34 -3.17 -3.19
C LEU A 34 -4.60 -3.11 -4.07
N PHE A 35 -5.79 -3.05 -3.48
CA PHE A 35 -7.03 -2.94 -4.27
C PHE A 35 -7.11 -1.63 -5.06
N ALA A 36 -6.73 -0.50 -4.47
CA ALA A 36 -6.74 0.80 -5.14
C ALA A 36 -5.78 0.85 -6.34
N THR A 37 -4.58 0.24 -6.23
CA THR A 37 -3.65 0.14 -7.36
C THR A 37 -4.20 -0.73 -8.48
N ILE A 38 -4.81 -1.89 -8.15
CA ILE A 38 -5.44 -2.77 -9.14
C ILE A 38 -6.55 -2.04 -9.90
N ALA A 39 -7.41 -1.30 -9.18
CA ALA A 39 -8.47 -0.48 -9.79
C ALA A 39 -7.88 0.59 -10.73
N THR A 40 -6.79 1.24 -10.34
CA THR A 40 -6.12 2.25 -11.17
C THR A 40 -5.58 1.65 -12.47
N ALA A 41 -4.89 0.50 -12.43
CA ALA A 41 -4.44 -0.14 -13.67
C ALA A 41 -5.57 -0.60 -14.56
N PHE A 42 -6.65 -1.14 -13.98
CA PHE A 42 -7.81 -1.54 -14.77
C PHE A 42 -8.38 -0.36 -15.54
N LEU A 43 -8.60 0.78 -14.87
CA LEU A 43 -9.10 2.00 -15.53
C LEU A 43 -8.16 2.53 -16.61
N GLY A 44 -6.85 2.51 -16.35
CA GLY A 44 -5.85 2.95 -17.33
C GLY A 44 -5.79 2.06 -18.57
N TYR A 45 -5.92 0.74 -18.37
CA TYR A 45 -5.94 -0.23 -19.47
C TYR A 45 -7.18 -0.06 -20.35
N VAL A 46 -8.35 0.14 -19.74
CA VAL A 46 -9.60 0.43 -20.46
C VAL A 46 -9.45 1.68 -21.31
N LEU A 47 -8.88 2.77 -20.75
CA LEU A 47 -8.66 4.04 -21.44
C LEU A 47 -7.76 3.88 -22.69
N VAL A 48 -6.71 3.08 -22.60
CA VAL A 48 -5.78 2.83 -23.72
C VAL A 48 -6.44 2.01 -24.82
N ILE A 49 -7.17 0.94 -24.47
CA ILE A 49 -7.83 0.09 -25.47
C ILE A 49 -8.89 0.88 -26.23
N THR A 50 -9.76 1.63 -25.54
CA THR A 50 -10.84 2.37 -26.20
C THR A 50 -10.29 3.43 -27.15
N ASN A 51 -9.19 4.11 -26.79
CA ASN A 51 -8.53 5.10 -27.65
C ASN A 51 -7.84 4.48 -28.86
N LEU A 52 -7.19 3.31 -28.70
CA LEU A 52 -6.55 2.61 -29.82
C LEU A 52 -7.59 2.07 -30.82
N LEU A 53 -8.71 1.53 -30.32
CA LEU A 53 -9.77 1.00 -31.16
C LEU A 53 -10.50 2.12 -31.94
N SER A 54 -10.66 3.30 -31.33
CA SER A 54 -11.26 4.46 -32.02
C SER A 54 -10.37 5.04 -33.13
N ALA A 55 -9.07 4.74 -33.12
CA ALA A 55 -8.14 5.21 -34.15
C ALA A 55 -8.25 4.43 -35.48
N ILE A 56 -9.03 3.34 -35.54
CA ILE A 56 -9.26 2.57 -36.77
C ILE A 56 -10.26 3.32 -37.66
N PRO A 57 -9.87 3.72 -38.89
CA PRO A 57 -10.76 4.47 -39.77
C PRO A 57 -11.99 3.65 -40.18
N TYR A 58 -13.14 4.33 -40.33
CA TYR A 58 -14.45 3.81 -40.73
C TYR A 58 -15.15 2.84 -39.77
N ILE A 59 -14.41 1.95 -39.09
CA ILE A 59 -15.00 0.90 -38.23
C ILE A 59 -14.78 1.19 -36.74
N GLY A 60 -13.72 1.92 -36.37
CA GLY A 60 -13.37 2.18 -34.97
C GLY A 60 -14.44 2.94 -34.20
N THR A 61 -15.06 3.95 -34.80
CA THR A 61 -16.16 4.70 -34.18
C THR A 61 -17.43 3.85 -34.05
N ILE A 62 -17.72 2.97 -35.00
CA ILE A 62 -18.91 2.10 -34.99
C ILE A 62 -18.75 0.97 -33.97
N LEU A 63 -17.55 0.38 -33.85
CA LEU A 63 -17.22 -0.64 -32.85
C LEU A 63 -17.23 -0.06 -31.43
N VAL A 64 -16.65 1.13 -31.24
CA VAL A 64 -16.54 1.76 -29.93
C VAL A 64 -17.87 2.40 -29.50
N GLN A 65 -18.67 2.97 -30.40
CA GLN A 65 -19.95 3.58 -30.02
C GLN A 65 -21.15 2.62 -30.12
N GLY A 66 -21.06 1.53 -30.89
CA GLY A 66 -22.13 0.54 -31.05
C GLY A 66 -22.09 -0.62 -30.03
N PHE A 67 -20.93 -0.89 -29.42
CA PHE A 67 -20.74 -1.92 -28.39
C PHE A 67 -19.86 -1.48 -27.21
N ALA A 68 -19.31 -0.26 -27.23
CA ALA A 68 -18.35 0.18 -26.23
C ALA A 68 -18.73 1.50 -25.55
N VAL A 69 -17.93 1.77 -24.53
CA VAL A 69 -18.02 2.82 -23.55
C VAL A 69 -18.25 4.20 -24.19
N ASP A 70 -19.39 4.84 -23.89
CA ASP A 70 -19.69 6.22 -24.32
C ASP A 70 -18.60 7.22 -23.90
N ASN A 71 -18.48 8.32 -24.65
CA ASN A 71 -17.52 9.40 -24.39
C ASN A 71 -17.66 10.00 -22.96
N ALA A 72 -18.88 10.01 -22.42
CA ALA A 72 -19.14 10.44 -21.04
C ALA A 72 -18.48 9.49 -20.01
N THR A 73 -18.48 8.18 -20.29
CA THR A 73 -17.88 7.17 -19.42
C THR A 73 -16.35 7.19 -19.54
N LEU A 74 -15.81 7.43 -20.73
CA LEU A 74 -14.37 7.63 -20.94
C LEU A 74 -13.83 8.82 -20.12
N THR A 75 -14.54 9.94 -20.13
CA THR A 75 -14.20 11.14 -19.36
C THR A 75 -14.21 10.86 -17.85
N ARG A 76 -15.18 10.09 -17.35
CA ARG A 76 -15.26 9.67 -15.94
C ARG A 76 -14.13 8.72 -15.56
N PHE A 77 -13.77 7.78 -16.43
CA PHE A 77 -12.64 6.88 -16.21
C PHE A 77 -11.31 7.61 -16.20
N PHE A 78 -11.12 8.59 -17.08
CA PHE A 78 -9.94 9.45 -17.03
C PHE A 78 -9.84 10.23 -15.71
N ALA A 79 -10.94 10.85 -15.26
CA ALA A 79 -10.97 11.57 -13.98
C ALA A 79 -10.67 10.65 -12.78
N LEU A 80 -11.26 9.44 -12.75
CA LEU A 80 -10.99 8.46 -11.70
C LEU A 80 -9.55 7.92 -11.76
N HIS A 81 -9.03 7.64 -12.96
CA HIS A 81 -7.65 7.18 -13.14
C HIS A 81 -6.62 8.21 -12.68
N LEU A 82 -6.92 9.51 -12.77
CA LEU A 82 -6.08 10.57 -12.23
C LEU A 82 -6.25 10.75 -10.72
N LEU A 83 -7.47 10.60 -10.20
CA LEU A 83 -7.81 10.84 -8.80
C LEU A 83 -7.38 9.70 -7.86
N ILE A 84 -7.50 8.43 -8.27
CA ILE A 84 -7.16 7.28 -7.43
C ILE A 84 -5.66 7.24 -7.06
N PRO A 85 -4.70 7.52 -7.96
CA PRO A 85 -3.28 7.68 -7.59
C PRO A 85 -3.04 8.69 -6.47
N LEU A 86 -3.76 9.81 -6.47
CA LEU A 86 -3.68 10.81 -5.41
C LEU A 86 -4.24 10.27 -4.09
N ALA A 87 -5.35 9.52 -4.15
CA ALA A 87 -5.89 8.82 -2.99
C ALA A 87 -4.93 7.75 -2.45
N ILE A 88 -4.22 7.02 -3.32
CA ILE A 88 -3.19 6.05 -2.93
C ILE A 88 -2.04 6.73 -2.20
N ALA A 89 -1.60 7.92 -2.66
CA ALA A 89 -0.57 8.69 -1.97
C ALA A 89 -1.01 9.08 -0.54
N ALA A 90 -2.26 9.54 -0.37
CA ALA A 90 -2.82 9.82 0.95
C ALA A 90 -2.90 8.56 1.84
N LEU A 91 -3.35 7.44 1.28
CA LEU A 91 -3.39 6.15 1.98
C LEU A 91 -1.99 5.66 2.37
N ALA A 92 -0.97 5.91 1.54
CA ALA A 92 0.41 5.59 1.85
C ALA A 92 0.92 6.40 3.06
N ILE A 93 0.55 7.68 3.17
CA ILE A 93 0.86 8.50 4.36
C ILE A 93 0.21 7.91 5.61
N VAL A 94 -1.07 7.49 5.53
CA VAL A 94 -1.76 6.83 6.66
C VAL A 94 -1.08 5.50 7.02
N HIS A 95 -0.70 4.70 6.02
CA HIS A 95 0.03 3.45 6.23
C HIS A 95 1.38 3.68 6.93
N LEU A 96 2.11 4.71 6.51
CA LEU A 96 3.38 5.13 7.12
C LEU A 96 3.18 5.69 8.54
N LEU A 97 2.09 6.40 8.81
CA LEU A 97 1.78 6.89 10.15
C LEU A 97 1.54 5.73 11.12
N PHE A 98 0.80 4.70 10.70
CA PHE A 98 0.62 3.50 11.53
C PHE A 98 1.94 2.78 11.75
N LEU A 99 2.81 2.69 10.73
CA LEU A 99 4.16 2.16 10.87
C LEU A 99 5.01 2.97 11.86
N HIS A 100 4.91 4.30 11.80
CA HIS A 100 5.65 5.19 12.69
C HIS A 100 5.26 5.00 14.15
N ARG A 101 3.96 4.82 14.43
CA ARG A 101 3.46 4.57 15.79
C ARG A 101 3.91 3.22 16.36
N THR A 102 4.03 2.20 15.52
CA THR A 102 4.38 0.84 15.96
C THR A 102 5.88 0.54 15.88
N GLY A 103 6.64 1.34 15.14
CA GLY A 103 8.03 1.07 14.79
C GLY A 103 8.18 -0.02 13.73
N SER A 104 9.39 -0.12 13.16
CA SER A 104 9.76 -1.21 12.25
C SER A 104 9.98 -2.51 13.02
N ASN A 105 9.64 -3.63 12.39
CA ASN A 105 9.86 -4.95 12.96
C ASN A 105 11.16 -5.57 12.39
N ASN A 106 11.81 -6.44 13.16
CA ASN A 106 12.98 -7.19 12.69
C ASN A 106 12.61 -8.66 12.37
N PRO A 107 13.40 -9.36 11.54
CA PRO A 107 13.13 -10.76 11.18
C PRO A 107 13.11 -11.73 12.36
N LEU A 108 13.69 -11.35 13.51
CA LEU A 108 13.68 -12.15 14.73
C LEU A 108 12.46 -11.85 15.63
N GLY A 109 11.64 -10.85 15.30
CA GLY A 109 10.50 -10.41 16.10
C GLY A 109 10.86 -9.85 17.48
N LEU A 110 12.14 -9.57 17.75
CA LEU A 110 12.62 -9.10 19.05
C LEU A 110 12.55 -7.57 19.14
N LYS A 111 12.57 -7.00 20.34
CA LYS A 111 12.70 -5.53 20.46
C LYS A 111 14.08 -5.13 19.95
N SER A 112 14.15 -4.28 18.93
CA SER A 112 15.40 -3.76 18.35
C SER A 112 16.32 -3.14 19.39
N PHE A 113 15.74 -2.51 20.42
CA PHE A 113 16.45 -1.96 21.56
C PHE A 113 17.32 -2.98 22.32
N LEU A 114 16.88 -4.24 22.40
CA LEU A 114 17.61 -5.28 23.14
C LEU A 114 18.95 -5.65 22.48
N TRP A 115 19.09 -5.35 21.19
CA TRP A 115 20.22 -5.74 20.34
C TRP A 115 21.24 -4.63 20.10
N ILE A 116 20.95 -3.40 20.51
CA ILE A 116 21.89 -2.27 20.41
C ILE A 116 22.66 -2.18 21.73
N PRO A 117 23.97 -2.50 21.76
CA PRO A 117 24.72 -2.63 23.02
C PRO A 117 24.76 -1.34 23.86
N GLU A 118 24.76 -0.17 23.23
CA GLU A 118 24.79 1.14 23.89
C GLU A 118 23.45 1.47 24.56
N LEU A 119 22.34 1.11 23.92
CA LEU A 119 21.00 1.32 24.44
C LEU A 119 20.67 0.25 25.49
N SER A 120 21.00 -1.02 25.24
CA SER A 120 20.72 -2.13 26.19
C SER A 120 21.42 -1.93 27.54
N ARG A 121 22.66 -1.41 27.54
CA ARG A 121 23.39 -1.07 28.78
C ARG A 121 22.71 0.04 29.59
N GLY A 122 22.18 1.07 28.93
CA GLY A 122 21.48 2.18 29.60
C GLY A 122 20.17 1.75 30.28
N LEU A 123 19.37 0.91 29.63
CA LEU A 123 18.12 0.41 30.21
C LEU A 123 18.35 -0.69 31.25
N SER A 124 19.42 -1.48 31.13
CA SER A 124 19.85 -2.40 32.20
C SER A 124 20.16 -1.62 33.47
N TYR A 125 20.87 -0.49 33.34
CA TYR A 125 21.18 0.40 34.47
C TYR A 125 19.91 1.04 35.07
N GLN A 126 18.96 1.48 34.24
CA GLN A 126 17.68 2.04 34.71
C GLN A 126 16.76 0.99 35.35
N LEU A 127 16.73 -0.23 34.84
CA LEU A 127 15.96 -1.32 35.43
C LEU A 127 16.58 -1.81 36.74
N LEU A 128 17.91 -1.83 36.86
CA LEU A 128 18.61 -2.17 38.09
C LEU A 128 18.44 -1.11 39.19
N THR A 129 18.55 0.17 38.84
CA THR A 129 18.31 1.28 39.79
C THR A 129 16.84 1.42 40.18
N SER A 130 15.92 1.18 39.24
CA SER A 130 14.49 1.11 39.56
C SER A 130 14.16 -0.04 40.49
N ARG A 131 14.88 -1.18 40.44
CA ARG A 131 14.63 -2.33 41.30
C ARG A 131 15.22 -2.16 42.70
N ALA A 132 16.35 -1.46 42.80
CA ALA A 132 16.97 -1.08 44.08
C ALA A 132 16.19 -0.02 44.88
N HIS A 133 15.16 0.62 44.30
CA HIS A 133 14.29 1.56 44.98
C HIS A 133 13.02 0.92 45.58
N TYR A 134 12.78 -0.37 45.35
CA TYR A 134 11.63 -1.12 45.89
C TYR A 134 12.01 -2.23 46.88
N ASP A 135 13.30 -2.36 47.21
CA ASP A 135 13.84 -3.19 48.31
C ASP A 135 14.38 -2.29 49.43
#